data_AF-A0A1T2YXU1-F1
#
_entry.id   AF-A0A1T2YXU1-F1
#
_cell.length_a   1.000
_cell.length_b   1.000
_cell.length_c   1.000
_cell.angle_alpha   90.00
_cell.angle_beta   90.00
_cell.angle_gamma   90.00
#
_symmetry.space_group_name_H-M   'P 1'
#
loop_
_entity.id
_entity.type
_entity.pdbx_description
1 polymer ?
#
loop_
_entity_poly.entity_id
_entity_poly.type
_entity_poly.pdbx_seq_one_letter_code
_entity_poly.pdbx_strand_id
1 'polypeptide(L)'
;MVRRFLPGLLVLLLSGCSSVSYYSQLASGQWQLLRAREPVSEVIADPSRPQLLRDHLAQSQKARAFASEHLHLPDNQSYRLYADIGRPYVVWNVFATQEFSLSPETHCFPIAGCVAYRGYYNQGAARGEAALLKQQGMDVSIGGVEAYSTLGWFNDPIMSSMMSWGDERLATLIFHELAHQRFYVKDDTEFNESYANFVEQEGTRQWRAARGLPPISDAALQQRDQFIRLILDTRKRLETLYAQPLAADVMRQAKAAEFEHLRSEYRRMRDSQWGGDKRYDVWINQPMNNARLLPFGLYDQWVPAFAALFRQVDGDWVRFFAAVEKMGGLPVGQRKAALRQLEGGGL
;
A
#
# COMPACT_ATOMS: atom_id res chain seq x y z
N MET A 1 36.19 -36.85 -11.34
CA MET A 1 35.19 -35.88 -11.85
C MET A 1 34.13 -35.46 -10.82
N VAL A 2 33.86 -36.23 -9.75
CA VAL A 2 32.82 -35.91 -8.74
C VAL A 2 33.11 -34.65 -7.89
N ARG A 3 34.39 -34.28 -7.72
CA ARG A 3 34.82 -33.19 -6.83
C ARG A 3 34.56 -31.76 -7.37
N ARG A 4 34.24 -31.62 -8.66
CA ARG A 4 33.95 -30.31 -9.31
C ARG A 4 32.45 -29.94 -9.32
N PHE A 5 31.56 -30.88 -9.00
CA PHE A 5 30.12 -30.64 -8.94
C PHE A 5 29.58 -30.38 -7.52
N LEU A 6 30.40 -30.65 -6.49
CA LEU A 6 30.06 -30.41 -5.08
C LEU A 6 29.70 -28.94 -4.77
N PRO A 7 30.45 -27.91 -5.24
CA PRO A 7 30.09 -26.52 -4.95
C PRO A 7 28.81 -26.10 -5.68
N GLY A 8 28.55 -26.61 -6.90
CA GLY A 8 27.30 -26.35 -7.63
C GLY A 8 26.08 -26.99 -6.97
N LEU A 9 26.21 -28.20 -6.43
CA LEU A 9 25.14 -28.88 -5.69
C LEU A 9 24.85 -28.21 -4.34
N LEU A 10 25.89 -27.71 -3.64
CA LEU A 10 25.71 -26.96 -2.40
C LEU A 10 24.98 -25.62 -2.63
N VAL A 11 25.33 -24.90 -3.71
CA VAL A 11 24.65 -23.64 -4.09
C VAL A 11 23.20 -23.91 -4.48
N LEU A 12 22.91 -24.99 -5.21
CA LEU A 12 21.53 -25.37 -5.55
C LEU A 12 20.70 -25.77 -4.31
N LEU A 13 21.30 -26.49 -3.35
CA LEU A 13 20.63 -26.88 -2.10
C LEU A 13 20.38 -25.68 -1.17
N LEU A 14 21.34 -24.73 -1.09
CA LEU A 14 21.20 -23.51 -0.28
C LEU A 14 20.14 -22.54 -0.85
N SER A 15 20.09 -22.40 -2.18
CA SER A 15 19.04 -21.63 -2.87
C SER A 15 17.65 -22.29 -2.75
N GLY A 16 17.59 -23.63 -2.72
CA GLY A 16 16.36 -24.37 -2.46
C GLY A 16 15.83 -24.17 -1.04
N CYS A 17 16.71 -24.18 -0.04
CA CYS A 17 16.34 -23.95 1.36
C CYS A 17 15.81 -22.54 1.62
N SER A 18 16.38 -21.50 0.99
CA SER A 18 15.90 -20.12 1.17
C SER A 18 14.51 -19.91 0.56
N SER A 19 14.25 -20.45 -0.62
CA SER A 19 12.91 -20.42 -1.23
C SER A 19 11.88 -21.23 -0.43
N VAL A 20 12.23 -22.44 0.01
CA VAL A 20 11.33 -23.25 0.84
C VAL A 20 11.01 -22.55 2.16
N SER A 21 12.01 -21.99 2.84
CA SER A 21 11.82 -21.24 4.08
C SER A 21 10.93 -20.00 3.88
N TYR A 22 11.05 -19.35 2.73
CA TYR A 22 10.24 -18.17 2.42
C TYR A 22 8.77 -18.55 2.15
N TYR A 23 8.50 -19.56 1.34
CA TYR A 23 7.11 -19.96 1.09
C TYR A 23 6.48 -20.64 2.31
N SER A 24 7.26 -21.36 3.13
CA SER A 24 6.76 -21.92 4.38
C SER A 24 6.35 -20.84 5.38
N GLN A 25 7.09 -19.73 5.48
CA GLN A 25 6.67 -18.63 6.36
C GLN A 25 5.43 -17.90 5.85
N LEU A 26 5.26 -17.75 4.54
CA LEU A 26 4.02 -17.22 3.96
C LEU A 26 2.81 -18.11 4.29
N ALA A 27 2.93 -19.41 4.06
CA ALA A 27 1.86 -20.37 4.33
C ALA A 27 1.54 -20.45 5.82
N SER A 28 2.56 -20.55 6.68
CA SER A 28 2.37 -20.60 8.13
C SER A 28 1.77 -19.31 8.69
N GLY A 29 2.25 -18.15 8.24
CA GLY A 29 1.75 -16.85 8.68
C GLY A 29 0.29 -16.64 8.29
N GLN A 30 -0.05 -16.94 7.03
CA GLN A 30 -1.43 -16.88 6.57
C GLN A 30 -2.32 -17.86 7.33
N TRP A 31 -1.88 -19.10 7.53
CA TRP A 31 -2.66 -20.09 8.29
C TRP A 31 -2.89 -19.68 9.74
N GLN A 32 -1.88 -19.14 10.42
CA GLN A 32 -2.02 -18.63 11.78
C GLN A 32 -3.05 -17.50 11.84
N LEU A 33 -2.99 -16.55 10.89
CA LEU A 33 -3.99 -15.49 10.79
C LEU A 33 -5.39 -16.07 10.58
N LEU A 34 -5.56 -16.98 9.61
CA LEU A 34 -6.85 -17.58 9.28
C LEU A 34 -7.44 -18.39 10.45
N ARG A 35 -6.59 -19.03 11.26
CA ARG A 35 -7.00 -19.80 12.44
C ARG A 35 -7.36 -18.90 13.63
N ALA A 36 -6.77 -17.72 13.74
CA ALA A 36 -7.01 -16.78 14.84
C ALA A 36 -8.31 -15.97 14.69
N ARG A 37 -9.06 -16.18 13.60
CA ARG A 37 -10.28 -15.43 13.32
C ARG A 37 -11.43 -15.85 14.21
N GLU A 38 -12.11 -14.86 14.77
CA GLU A 38 -13.35 -14.99 15.53
C GLU A 38 -14.41 -14.02 14.95
N PRO A 39 -15.71 -14.36 14.93
CA PRO A 39 -16.75 -13.45 14.47
C PRO A 39 -16.77 -12.15 15.27
N VAL A 40 -16.84 -11.00 14.59
CA VAL A 40 -16.87 -9.70 15.27
C VAL A 40 -18.04 -9.59 16.25
N SER A 41 -19.19 -10.17 15.91
CA SER A 41 -20.37 -10.20 16.79
C SER A 41 -20.10 -10.90 18.13
N GLU A 42 -19.29 -11.97 18.13
CA GLU A 42 -18.92 -12.68 19.36
C GLU A 42 -17.98 -11.84 20.22
N VAL A 43 -16.98 -11.18 19.60
CA VAL A 43 -16.07 -10.28 20.31
C VAL A 43 -16.80 -9.09 20.93
N ILE A 44 -17.77 -8.53 20.20
CA ILE A 44 -18.62 -7.43 20.71
C ILE A 44 -19.52 -7.92 21.85
N ALA A 45 -20.00 -9.17 21.82
CA ALA A 45 -20.89 -9.71 22.86
C ALA A 45 -20.13 -10.10 24.15
N ASP A 46 -18.83 -10.39 24.05
CA ASP A 46 -18.01 -10.87 25.16
C ASP A 46 -17.62 -9.74 26.15
N PRO A 47 -18.17 -9.71 27.38
CA PRO A 47 -17.87 -8.67 28.36
C PRO A 47 -16.47 -8.76 28.96
N SER A 48 -15.75 -9.86 28.74
CA SER A 48 -14.35 -10.01 29.17
C SER A 48 -13.37 -9.25 28.26
N ARG A 49 -13.81 -8.87 27.05
CA ARG A 49 -13.00 -8.10 26.11
C ARG A 49 -12.97 -6.62 26.48
N PRO A 50 -11.85 -5.90 26.22
CA PRO A 50 -11.76 -4.47 26.49
C PRO A 50 -12.89 -3.68 25.81
N GLN A 51 -13.55 -2.79 26.55
CA GLN A 51 -14.67 -1.99 26.03
C GLN A 51 -14.29 -1.22 24.76
N LEU A 52 -13.09 -0.62 24.74
CA LEU A 52 -12.58 0.13 23.60
C LEU A 52 -12.50 -0.73 22.32
N LEU A 53 -12.06 -1.99 22.43
CA LEU A 53 -12.02 -2.91 21.29
C LEU A 53 -13.44 -3.20 20.77
N ARG A 54 -14.37 -3.48 21.68
CA ARG A 54 -15.78 -3.75 21.35
C ARG A 54 -16.41 -2.57 20.63
N ASP A 55 -16.14 -1.35 21.10
CA ASP A 55 -16.64 -0.11 20.49
C ASP A 55 -16.07 0.10 19.08
N HIS A 56 -14.75 -0.02 18.90
CA HIS A 56 -14.10 0.09 17.59
C HIS A 56 -14.65 -0.94 16.60
N LEU A 57 -14.81 -2.19 17.04
CA LEU A 57 -15.39 -3.24 16.22
C LEU A 57 -16.85 -2.93 15.86
N ALA A 58 -17.66 -2.44 16.80
CA ALA A 58 -19.04 -2.05 16.50
C ALA A 58 -19.10 -0.92 15.46
N GLN A 59 -18.21 0.07 15.52
CA GLN A 59 -18.14 1.12 14.50
C GLN A 59 -17.67 0.60 13.14
N SER A 60 -16.68 -0.29 13.13
CA SER A 60 -16.20 -0.94 11.91
C SER A 60 -17.32 -1.70 11.19
N GLN A 61 -18.24 -2.35 11.92
CA GLN A 61 -19.36 -3.07 11.32
C GLN A 61 -20.38 -2.13 10.67
N LYS A 62 -20.57 -0.93 11.22
CA LYS A 62 -21.43 0.08 10.57
C LYS A 62 -20.81 0.57 9.25
N ALA A 63 -19.49 0.81 9.23
CA ALA A 63 -18.78 1.12 7.99
C ALA A 63 -18.88 -0.03 7.00
N ARG A 64 -18.72 -1.28 7.47
CA ARG A 64 -18.83 -2.48 6.63
C ARG A 64 -20.22 -2.64 5.99
N ALA A 65 -21.28 -2.34 6.73
CA ALA A 65 -22.65 -2.33 6.22
C ALA A 65 -22.83 -1.22 5.18
N PHE A 66 -22.38 0.00 5.50
CA PHE A 66 -22.40 1.14 4.58
C PHE A 66 -21.68 0.85 3.25
N ALA A 67 -20.52 0.19 3.31
CA ALA A 67 -19.76 -0.22 2.14
C ALA A 67 -20.61 -1.06 1.16
N SER A 68 -21.36 -2.03 1.67
CA SER A 68 -22.18 -2.89 0.82
C SER A 68 -23.49 -2.25 0.41
N GLU A 69 -24.19 -1.61 1.35
CA GLU A 69 -25.54 -1.08 1.12
C GLU A 69 -25.54 0.22 0.31
N HIS A 70 -24.52 1.07 0.47
CA HIS A 70 -24.49 2.41 -0.13
C HIS A 70 -23.41 2.54 -1.21
N LEU A 71 -22.24 1.93 -1.00
CA LEU A 71 -21.15 1.98 -1.98
C LEU A 71 -21.17 0.82 -2.97
N HIS A 72 -22.12 -0.12 -2.85
CA HIS A 72 -22.24 -1.33 -3.68
C HIS A 72 -20.95 -2.19 -3.72
N LEU A 73 -20.17 -2.16 -2.63
CA LEU A 73 -19.01 -3.02 -2.45
C LEU A 73 -19.43 -4.44 -2.02
N PRO A 74 -18.58 -5.47 -2.25
CA PRO A 74 -18.95 -6.87 -2.03
C PRO A 74 -19.54 -7.12 -0.64
N ASP A 75 -20.67 -7.80 -0.54
CA ASP A 75 -21.25 -8.26 0.74
C ASP A 75 -20.82 -9.69 1.07
N ASN A 76 -19.55 -9.82 1.45
CA ASN A 76 -18.93 -11.09 1.85
C ASN A 76 -18.52 -11.06 3.33
N GLN A 77 -17.85 -12.11 3.78
CA GLN A 77 -17.41 -12.26 5.18
C GLN A 77 -16.13 -11.48 5.52
N SER A 78 -15.45 -10.87 4.54
CA SER A 78 -14.28 -10.02 4.81
C SER A 78 -14.68 -8.84 5.70
N TYR A 79 -13.84 -8.55 6.69
CA TYR A 79 -14.02 -7.53 7.72
C TYR A 79 -15.27 -7.69 8.61
N ARG A 80 -15.90 -8.88 8.60
CA ARG A 80 -16.89 -9.33 9.61
C ARG A 80 -16.28 -10.26 10.67
N LEU A 81 -14.99 -10.54 10.53
CA LEU A 81 -14.16 -11.34 11.43
C LEU A 81 -13.11 -10.46 12.09
N TYR A 82 -12.69 -10.80 13.30
CA TYR A 82 -11.59 -10.17 14.03
C TYR A 82 -10.48 -11.19 14.25
N ALA A 83 -9.23 -10.75 14.19
CA ALA A 83 -8.07 -11.55 14.56
C ALA A 83 -7.09 -10.71 15.39
N ASP A 84 -6.87 -11.11 16.64
CA ASP A 84 -5.77 -10.55 17.42
C ASP A 84 -4.45 -11.23 17.01
N ILE A 85 -3.62 -10.48 16.29
CA ILE A 85 -2.33 -10.97 15.79
C ILE A 85 -1.19 -10.79 16.79
N GLY A 86 -1.42 -10.09 17.91
CA GLY A 86 -0.44 -9.86 18.98
C GLY A 86 0.80 -9.06 18.57
N ARG A 87 0.74 -8.30 17.46
CA ARG A 87 1.87 -7.57 16.88
C ARG A 87 1.41 -6.31 16.13
N PRO A 88 2.27 -5.28 16.00
CA PRO A 88 1.87 -4.01 15.40
C PRO A 88 1.67 -4.07 13.88
N TYR A 89 2.23 -5.08 13.20
CA TYR A 89 2.15 -5.22 11.75
C TYR A 89 1.87 -6.67 11.37
N VAL A 90 0.95 -6.88 10.43
CA VAL A 90 0.62 -8.22 9.95
C VAL A 90 1.79 -8.81 9.15
N VAL A 91 2.43 -7.98 8.31
CA VAL A 91 3.62 -8.32 7.53
C VAL A 91 4.61 -7.14 7.49
N TRP A 92 5.84 -7.45 7.10
CA TRP A 92 6.93 -6.50 6.89
C TRP A 92 7.37 -6.60 5.43
N ASN A 93 7.22 -5.50 4.69
CA ASN A 93 7.63 -5.42 3.30
C ASN A 93 9.09 -4.96 3.20
N VAL A 94 9.89 -5.74 2.48
CA VAL A 94 11.24 -5.38 2.09
C VAL A 94 11.18 -4.82 0.67
N PHE A 95 11.63 -3.58 0.53
CA PHE A 95 11.80 -2.88 -0.74
C PHE A 95 13.29 -2.78 -1.05
N ALA A 96 13.68 -3.01 -2.29
CA ALA A 96 15.08 -2.89 -2.70
C ALA A 96 15.22 -2.32 -4.10
N THR A 97 16.30 -1.57 -4.31
CA THR A 97 16.72 -1.07 -5.63
C THR A 97 18.24 -1.15 -5.73
N GLN A 98 18.78 -1.08 -6.95
CA GLN A 98 20.19 -0.79 -7.11
C GLN A 98 20.54 0.60 -6.55
N GLU A 99 21.81 0.79 -6.15
CA GLU A 99 22.27 2.01 -5.48
C GLU A 99 21.98 3.29 -6.30
N PHE A 100 22.04 3.22 -7.64
CA PHE A 100 21.77 4.32 -8.56
C PHE A 100 20.61 3.99 -9.51
N SER A 101 19.54 3.42 -8.96
CA SER A 101 18.30 3.17 -9.70
C SER A 101 17.10 3.34 -8.78
N LEU A 102 15.99 3.78 -9.37
CA LEU A 102 14.66 3.79 -8.74
C LEU A 102 13.80 2.61 -9.21
N SER A 103 14.33 1.73 -10.06
CA SER A 103 13.66 0.49 -10.44
C SER A 103 13.70 -0.51 -9.27
N PRO A 104 12.54 -1.03 -8.84
CA PRO A 104 12.49 -2.01 -7.76
C PRO A 104 13.03 -3.37 -8.19
N GLU A 105 13.60 -4.10 -7.25
CA GLU A 105 13.65 -5.56 -7.31
C GLU A 105 12.22 -6.10 -7.32
N THR A 106 11.86 -6.83 -8.37
CA THR A 106 10.51 -7.36 -8.54
C THR A 106 10.44 -8.82 -8.12
N HIS A 107 9.34 -9.18 -7.45
CA HIS A 107 9.07 -10.53 -7.01
C HIS A 107 7.74 -10.99 -7.58
N CYS A 108 7.74 -12.09 -8.33
CA CYS A 108 6.55 -12.59 -9.01
C CYS A 108 5.91 -13.74 -8.24
N PHE A 109 4.60 -13.61 -8.04
CA PHE A 109 3.76 -14.58 -7.35
C PHE A 109 2.66 -15.09 -8.30
N PRO A 110 2.24 -16.36 -8.20
CA PRO A 110 1.25 -16.92 -9.11
C PRO A 110 -0.08 -16.15 -9.15
N ILE A 111 -0.51 -15.65 -7.98
CA ILE A 111 -1.80 -14.97 -7.80
C ILE A 111 -1.65 -13.45 -7.96
N ALA A 112 -0.78 -12.82 -7.17
CA ALA A 112 -0.64 -11.36 -7.12
C ALA A 112 0.13 -10.74 -8.30
N GLY A 113 0.72 -11.56 -9.19
CA GLY A 113 1.60 -11.05 -10.25
C GLY A 113 2.95 -10.61 -9.71
N CYS A 114 3.63 -9.73 -10.44
CA CYS A 114 4.93 -9.19 -10.02
C CYS A 114 4.76 -7.92 -9.18
N VAL A 115 5.26 -7.94 -7.96
CA VAL A 115 5.19 -6.81 -7.01
C VAL A 115 6.59 -6.24 -6.74
N ALA A 116 6.66 -4.95 -6.39
CA ALA A 116 7.88 -4.19 -6.16
C ALA A 116 8.47 -4.37 -4.74
N TYR A 117 8.02 -5.39 -4.01
CA TYR A 117 8.42 -5.67 -2.63
C TYR A 117 8.29 -7.15 -2.28
N ARG A 118 8.92 -7.57 -1.19
CA ARG A 118 8.80 -8.92 -0.64
C ARG A 118 8.26 -8.88 0.79
N GLY A 119 7.11 -9.54 1.03
CA GLY A 119 6.41 -9.54 2.30
C GLY A 119 6.83 -10.67 3.25
N TYR A 120 6.98 -10.35 4.54
CA TYR A 120 7.37 -11.29 5.59
C TYR A 120 6.48 -11.18 6.82
N TYR A 121 5.89 -12.28 7.28
CA TYR A 121 5.14 -12.29 8.54
C TYR A 121 6.04 -12.09 9.77
N ASN A 122 7.31 -12.50 9.66
CA ASN A 122 8.30 -12.39 10.72
C ASN A 122 9.27 -11.23 10.45
N GLN A 123 9.36 -10.28 11.38
CA GLN A 123 10.26 -9.12 11.26
C GLN A 123 11.73 -9.51 11.17
N GLY A 124 12.15 -10.56 11.88
CA GLY A 124 13.52 -11.07 11.86
C GLY A 124 13.90 -11.58 10.47
N ALA A 125 12.99 -12.27 9.78
CA ALA A 125 13.18 -12.71 8.40
C ALA A 125 13.33 -11.52 7.43
N ALA A 126 12.48 -10.49 7.58
CA ALA A 126 12.59 -9.25 6.78
C ALA A 126 13.94 -8.55 7.01
N ARG A 127 14.41 -8.48 8.26
CA ARG A 127 15.73 -7.91 8.61
C ARG A 127 16.87 -8.74 8.03
N GLY A 128 16.76 -10.07 8.05
CA GLY A 128 17.73 -10.98 7.45
C GLY A 128 17.87 -10.75 5.94
N GLU A 129 16.75 -10.71 5.22
CA GLU A 129 16.74 -10.40 3.79
C GLU A 129 17.34 -9.03 3.50
N ALA A 130 16.93 -8.02 4.27
CA ALA A 130 17.45 -6.67 4.09
C ALA A 130 18.95 -6.57 4.33
N ALA A 131 19.50 -7.37 5.25
CA ALA A 131 20.95 -7.42 5.48
C ALA A 131 21.69 -8.05 4.30
N LEU A 132 21.15 -9.13 3.71
CA LEU A 132 21.74 -9.77 2.53
C LEU A 132 21.75 -8.83 1.31
N LEU A 133 20.64 -8.15 1.04
CA LEU A 133 20.54 -7.19 -0.06
C LEU A 133 21.48 -6.00 0.13
N LYS A 134 21.63 -5.50 1.38
CA LYS A 134 22.60 -4.44 1.69
C LYS A 134 24.05 -4.88 1.45
N GLN A 135 24.40 -6.13 1.76
CA GLN A 135 25.74 -6.66 1.46
C GLN A 135 26.03 -6.73 -0.04
N GLN A 136 24.99 -6.80 -0.87
CA GLN A 136 25.10 -6.72 -2.33
C GLN A 136 25.19 -5.27 -2.85
N GLY A 137 25.24 -4.28 -1.96
CA GLY A 137 25.34 -2.86 -2.32
C GLY A 137 24.00 -2.22 -2.69
N MET A 138 22.88 -2.86 -2.36
CA MET A 138 21.55 -2.35 -2.69
C MET A 138 21.06 -1.32 -1.66
N ASP A 139 20.23 -0.40 -2.14
CA ASP A 139 19.39 0.41 -1.28
C ASP A 139 18.22 -0.43 -0.80
N VAL A 140 17.98 -0.47 0.51
CA VAL A 140 16.94 -1.32 1.09
C VAL A 140 16.14 -0.57 2.15
N SER A 141 14.83 -0.74 2.13
CA SER A 141 13.90 -0.22 3.14
C SER A 141 12.99 -1.35 3.63
N ILE A 142 12.67 -1.33 4.94
CA ILE A 142 11.68 -2.24 5.53
C ILE A 142 10.50 -1.39 6.02
N GLY A 143 9.31 -1.69 5.55
CA GLY A 143 8.06 -1.05 6.00
C GLY A 143 7.16 -2.05 6.71
N GLY A 144 6.63 -1.68 7.87
CA GLY A 144 5.54 -2.42 8.51
C GLY A 144 4.23 -2.19 7.76
N VAL A 145 3.47 -3.26 7.54
CA VAL A 145 2.16 -3.24 6.90
C VAL A 145 1.12 -3.62 7.95
N GLU A 146 0.20 -2.71 8.23
CA GLU A 146 -0.80 -2.87 9.29
C GLU A 146 -2.05 -3.61 8.79
N ALA A 147 -2.26 -3.62 7.47
CA ALA A 147 -3.35 -4.31 6.79
C ALA A 147 -2.95 -4.76 5.38
N TYR A 148 -3.51 -5.87 4.91
CA TYR A 148 -3.54 -6.22 3.49
C TYR A 148 -4.85 -6.95 3.18
N SER A 149 -5.20 -7.01 1.90
CA SER A 149 -6.29 -7.83 1.37
C SER A 149 -5.74 -9.02 0.60
N THR A 150 -6.41 -10.17 0.73
CA THR A 150 -6.17 -11.35 -0.10
C THR A 150 -6.95 -11.30 -1.41
N LEU A 151 -7.48 -10.13 -1.78
CA LEU A 151 -8.30 -9.92 -2.98
C LEU A 151 -9.56 -10.81 -2.99
N GLY A 152 -10.06 -11.19 -1.81
CA GLY A 152 -11.25 -12.03 -1.66
C GLY A 152 -11.00 -13.53 -1.75
N TRP A 153 -9.74 -13.99 -1.84
CA TRP A 153 -9.41 -15.41 -1.75
C TRP A 153 -9.71 -16.00 -0.36
N PHE A 154 -9.64 -15.16 0.67
CA PHE A 154 -10.06 -15.49 2.02
C PHE A 154 -10.95 -14.40 2.60
N ASN A 155 -11.68 -14.75 3.66
CA ASN A 155 -12.39 -13.78 4.49
C ASN A 155 -11.35 -13.05 5.36
N ASP A 156 -10.84 -11.94 4.85
CA ASP A 156 -9.82 -11.13 5.52
C ASP A 156 -10.40 -10.54 6.81
N PRO A 157 -9.76 -10.73 7.98
CA PRO A 157 -10.28 -10.19 9.23
C PRO A 157 -9.86 -8.73 9.44
N ILE A 158 -10.60 -8.04 10.30
CA ILE A 158 -10.09 -6.87 11.00
C ILE A 158 -8.99 -7.35 11.96
N MET A 159 -7.78 -6.82 11.80
CA MET A 159 -6.62 -7.23 12.59
C MET A 159 -6.36 -6.25 13.74
N SER A 160 -5.80 -6.73 14.85
CA SER A 160 -5.46 -5.86 15.99
C SER A 160 -4.49 -4.73 15.64
N SER A 161 -3.65 -4.89 14.61
CA SER A 161 -2.81 -3.83 14.05
C SER A 161 -3.58 -2.64 13.46
N MET A 162 -4.83 -2.83 13.04
CA MET A 162 -5.66 -1.77 12.46
C MET A 162 -6.35 -0.90 13.54
N MET A 163 -6.31 -1.32 14.81
CA MET A 163 -7.07 -0.68 15.90
C MET A 163 -6.43 0.62 16.41
N SER A 164 -5.17 0.89 16.07
CA SER A 164 -4.43 2.07 16.53
C SER A 164 -4.79 3.36 15.79
N TRP A 165 -5.54 3.26 14.69
CA TRP A 165 -5.73 4.36 13.72
C TRP A 165 -6.96 5.24 13.96
N GLY A 166 -7.86 4.83 14.86
CA GLY A 166 -9.18 5.42 15.04
C GLY A 166 -10.22 4.91 14.04
N ASP A 167 -11.50 5.09 14.38
CA ASP A 167 -12.64 4.51 13.65
C ASP A 167 -12.72 4.92 12.20
N GLU A 168 -12.42 6.19 11.90
CA GLU A 168 -12.54 6.70 10.55
C GLU A 168 -11.50 6.07 9.62
N ARG A 169 -10.24 5.99 10.03
CA ARG A 169 -9.18 5.38 9.21
C ARG A 169 -9.42 3.89 9.00
N LEU A 170 -9.97 3.19 9.99
CA LEU A 170 -10.41 1.80 9.82
C LEU A 170 -11.55 1.69 8.80
N ALA A 171 -12.54 2.59 8.85
CA ALA A 171 -13.62 2.63 7.88
C ALA A 171 -13.12 2.88 6.45
N THR A 172 -12.22 3.86 6.27
CA THR A 172 -11.67 4.17 4.93
C THR A 172 -10.88 2.98 4.38
N LEU A 173 -10.07 2.32 5.23
CA LEU A 173 -9.35 1.10 4.84
C LEU A 173 -10.31 0.00 4.39
N ILE A 174 -11.41 -0.24 5.12
CA ILE A 174 -12.40 -1.25 4.73
C ILE A 174 -12.95 -0.94 3.33
N PHE A 175 -13.20 0.32 2.98
CA PHE A 175 -13.66 0.70 1.64
C PHE A 175 -12.60 0.42 0.57
N HIS A 176 -11.35 0.80 0.83
CA HIS A 176 -10.20 0.55 -0.04
C HIS A 176 -10.04 -0.94 -0.35
N GLU A 177 -9.97 -1.75 0.70
CA GLU A 177 -9.68 -3.17 0.54
C GLU A 177 -10.86 -3.94 -0.09
N LEU A 178 -12.11 -3.56 0.22
CA LEU A 178 -13.28 -4.13 -0.46
C LEU A 178 -13.36 -3.69 -1.93
N ALA A 179 -12.84 -2.53 -2.31
CA ALA A 179 -12.71 -2.14 -3.71
C ALA A 179 -11.76 -3.11 -4.44
N HIS A 180 -10.63 -3.48 -3.84
CA HIS A 180 -9.76 -4.52 -4.41
C HIS A 180 -10.44 -5.87 -4.56
N GLN A 181 -11.31 -6.26 -3.62
CA GLN A 181 -12.11 -7.48 -3.75
C GLN A 181 -13.20 -7.36 -4.83
N ARG A 182 -13.68 -6.14 -5.10
CA ARG A 182 -14.68 -5.86 -6.14
C ARG A 182 -14.09 -5.98 -7.54
N PHE A 183 -12.88 -5.48 -7.75
CA PHE A 183 -12.19 -5.52 -9.03
C PHE A 183 -10.67 -5.37 -8.87
N TYR A 184 -9.92 -6.20 -9.59
CA TYR A 184 -8.46 -6.18 -9.61
C TYR A 184 -7.93 -6.60 -10.99
N VAL A 185 -6.98 -5.83 -11.52
CA VAL A 185 -6.30 -6.08 -12.80
C VAL A 185 -4.91 -6.61 -12.54
N LYS A 186 -4.61 -7.83 -12.99
CA LYS A 186 -3.29 -8.43 -12.83
C LYS A 186 -2.20 -7.56 -13.48
N ASP A 187 -1.07 -7.42 -12.77
CA ASP A 187 0.14 -6.70 -13.23
C ASP A 187 -0.09 -5.20 -13.55
N ASP A 188 -1.13 -4.56 -12.98
CA ASP A 188 -1.36 -3.11 -13.11
C ASP A 188 -1.61 -2.43 -11.75
N THR A 189 -0.54 -2.32 -10.96
CA THR A 189 -0.58 -1.68 -9.63
C THR A 189 -1.09 -0.24 -9.69
N GLU A 190 -0.63 0.56 -10.68
CA GLU A 190 -1.08 1.95 -10.82
C GLU A 190 -2.59 2.05 -10.95
N PHE A 191 -3.20 1.19 -11.78
CA PHE A 191 -4.65 1.14 -11.96
C PHE A 191 -5.36 0.70 -10.68
N ASN A 192 -4.95 -0.42 -10.09
CA ASN A 192 -5.64 -1.03 -8.95
C ASN A 192 -5.67 -0.12 -7.74
N GLU A 193 -4.53 0.47 -7.42
CA GLU A 193 -4.38 1.33 -6.25
C GLU A 193 -5.09 2.66 -6.47
N SER A 194 -4.99 3.27 -7.66
CA SER A 194 -5.72 4.51 -7.97
C SER A 194 -7.23 4.31 -7.94
N TYR A 195 -7.73 3.16 -8.39
CA TYR A 195 -9.14 2.78 -8.30
C TYR A 195 -9.58 2.64 -6.85
N ALA A 196 -8.85 1.86 -6.05
CA ALA A 196 -9.20 1.63 -4.65
C ALA A 196 -9.09 2.92 -3.82
N ASN A 197 -8.08 3.77 -4.06
CA ASN A 197 -7.95 5.08 -3.44
C ASN A 197 -9.10 6.02 -3.80
N PHE A 198 -9.57 6.00 -5.05
CA PHE A 198 -10.74 6.78 -5.42
C PHE A 198 -11.98 6.32 -4.65
N VAL A 199 -12.23 5.00 -4.59
CA VAL A 199 -13.35 4.43 -3.84
C VAL A 199 -13.23 4.73 -2.35
N GLU A 200 -12.02 4.67 -1.78
CA GLU A 200 -11.74 5.09 -0.40
C GLU A 200 -12.16 6.54 -0.18
N GLN A 201 -11.67 7.47 -1.00
CA GLN A 201 -11.89 8.92 -0.82
C GLN A 201 -13.36 9.29 -0.97
N GLU A 202 -14.00 8.79 -2.03
CA GLU A 202 -15.41 9.07 -2.30
C GLU A 202 -16.33 8.35 -1.30
N GLY A 203 -16.02 7.11 -0.94
CA GLY A 203 -16.72 6.38 0.11
C GLY A 203 -16.62 7.07 1.47
N THR A 204 -15.46 7.62 1.80
CA THR A 204 -15.24 8.40 3.04
C THR A 204 -16.07 9.68 3.03
N ARG A 205 -16.13 10.39 1.90
CA ARG A 205 -16.96 11.59 1.74
C ARG A 205 -18.44 11.27 2.00
N GLN A 206 -18.97 10.21 1.37
CA GLN A 206 -20.35 9.78 1.55
C GLN A 206 -20.61 9.26 2.97
N TRP A 207 -19.67 8.54 3.57
CA TRP A 207 -19.76 8.03 4.94
C TRP A 207 -19.84 9.15 5.98
N ARG A 208 -19.01 10.19 5.83
CA ARG A 208 -19.08 11.38 6.70
C ARG A 208 -20.40 12.10 6.54
N ALA A 209 -20.87 12.29 5.30
CA ALA A 209 -22.15 12.93 5.03
C ALA A 209 -23.32 12.17 5.66
N ALA A 210 -23.37 10.84 5.53
CA ALA A 210 -24.38 9.99 6.14
C ALA A 210 -24.41 10.08 7.67
N ARG A 211 -23.31 10.51 8.29
CA ARG A 211 -23.17 10.70 9.74
C ARG A 211 -23.30 12.16 10.19
N GLY A 212 -23.58 13.08 9.27
CA GLY A 212 -23.63 14.52 9.56
C GLY A 212 -22.27 15.09 9.99
N LEU A 213 -21.16 14.44 9.66
CA LEU A 213 -19.82 14.93 9.95
C LEU A 213 -19.41 15.97 8.89
N PRO A 214 -18.66 17.03 9.27
CA PRO A 214 -18.18 18.01 8.31
C PRO A 214 -17.27 17.33 7.27
N PRO A 215 -17.09 17.86 6.06
CA PRO A 215 -16.12 17.31 5.11
C PRO A 215 -14.71 17.28 5.72
N ILE A 216 -13.84 16.42 5.18
CA ILE A 216 -12.41 16.45 5.53
C ILE A 216 -11.89 17.85 5.16
N SER A 217 -11.05 18.43 6.02
CA SER A 217 -10.44 19.73 5.73
C SER A 217 -9.63 19.64 4.43
N ASP A 218 -9.91 20.56 3.50
CA ASP A 218 -9.15 20.72 2.25
C ASP A 218 -7.64 20.83 2.53
N ALA A 219 -7.25 21.42 3.67
CA ALA A 219 -5.86 21.56 4.07
C ALA A 219 -5.18 20.20 4.29
N ALA A 220 -5.86 19.22 4.92
CA ALA A 220 -5.26 17.92 5.20
C ALA A 220 -5.05 17.10 3.92
N LEU A 221 -6.00 17.15 2.99
CA LEU A 221 -5.89 16.53 1.66
C LEU A 221 -4.79 17.22 0.84
N GLN A 222 -4.78 18.55 0.82
CA GLN A 222 -3.77 19.34 0.13
C GLN A 222 -2.36 19.06 0.65
N GLN A 223 -2.18 18.96 1.97
CA GLN A 223 -0.89 18.61 2.59
C GLN A 223 -0.40 17.23 2.16
N ARG A 224 -1.30 16.23 2.10
CA ARG A 224 -0.98 14.89 1.60
C ARG A 224 -0.54 14.94 0.14
N ASP A 225 -1.31 15.58 -0.71
CA ASP A 225 -1.02 15.66 -2.14
C ASP A 225 0.30 16.41 -2.41
N GLN A 226 0.54 17.51 -1.69
CA GLN A 226 1.79 18.26 -1.80
C GLN A 226 3.00 17.44 -1.34
N PHE A 227 2.87 16.67 -0.26
CA PHE A 227 3.93 15.78 0.21
C PHE A 227 4.26 14.69 -0.82
N ILE A 228 3.23 14.07 -1.40
CA ILE A 228 3.39 13.04 -2.42
C ILE A 228 4.05 13.63 -3.67
N ARG A 229 3.59 14.80 -4.15
CA ARG A 229 4.22 15.51 -5.28
C ARG A 229 5.69 15.79 -5.01
N LEU A 230 6.04 16.28 -3.83
CA LEU A 230 7.43 16.52 -3.45
C LEU A 230 8.30 15.25 -3.56
N ILE A 231 7.78 14.09 -3.15
CA ILE A 231 8.49 12.81 -3.29
C ILE A 231 8.62 12.40 -4.77
N LEU A 232 7.54 12.54 -5.56
CA LEU A 232 7.56 12.23 -6.98
C LEU A 232 8.54 13.11 -7.76
N ASP A 233 8.57 14.41 -7.47
CA ASP A 233 9.53 15.33 -8.08
C ASP A 233 10.96 14.97 -7.71
N THR A 234 11.19 14.54 -6.47
CA THR A 234 12.49 14.02 -6.03
C THR A 234 12.90 12.77 -6.79
N ARG A 235 11.97 11.83 -7.03
CA ARG A 235 12.23 10.64 -7.84
C ARG A 235 12.65 11.03 -9.26
N LYS A 236 11.95 11.97 -9.90
CA LYS A 236 12.29 12.45 -11.23
C LYS A 236 13.68 13.10 -11.30
N ARG A 237 14.05 13.88 -10.27
CA ARG A 237 15.39 14.47 -10.16
C ARG A 237 16.48 13.41 -9.98
N LEU A 238 16.23 12.39 -9.15
CA LEU A 238 17.13 11.24 -8.99
C LEU A 238 17.26 10.40 -10.28
N GLU A 239 16.17 10.15 -11.01
CA GLU A 239 16.21 9.48 -12.32
C GLU A 239 17.09 10.25 -13.32
N THR A 240 16.94 11.58 -13.37
CA THR A 240 17.78 12.44 -14.21
C THR A 240 19.24 12.40 -13.76
N LEU A 241 19.49 12.39 -12.45
CA LEU A 241 20.82 12.30 -11.88
C LEU A 241 21.50 10.97 -12.24
N TYR A 242 20.80 9.84 -12.09
CA TYR A 242 21.34 8.51 -12.35
C TYR A 242 21.61 8.23 -13.84
N ALA A 243 21.01 8.99 -14.75
CA ALA A 243 21.30 8.93 -16.18
C ALA A 243 22.64 9.63 -16.56
N GLN A 244 23.25 10.39 -15.64
CA GLN A 244 24.50 11.09 -15.92
C GLN A 244 25.71 10.15 -15.82
N PRO A 245 26.74 10.31 -16.66
CA PRO A 245 27.96 9.49 -16.64
C PRO A 245 28.93 9.95 -15.53
N LEU A 246 28.47 9.95 -14.27
CA LEU A 246 29.28 10.34 -13.12
C LEU A 246 30.02 9.13 -12.54
N ALA A 247 31.21 9.36 -11.98
CA ALA A 247 31.88 8.37 -11.16
C ALA A 247 31.03 8.02 -9.92
N ALA A 248 31.12 6.78 -9.43
CA ALA A 248 30.22 6.28 -8.38
C ALA A 248 30.30 7.07 -7.07
N ASP A 249 31.48 7.54 -6.68
CA ASP A 249 31.68 8.40 -5.50
C ASP A 249 31.00 9.77 -5.66
N VAL A 250 31.11 10.38 -6.83
CA VAL A 250 30.43 11.64 -7.18
C VAL A 250 28.91 11.43 -7.21
N MET A 251 28.44 10.32 -7.79
CA MET A 251 27.02 9.96 -7.82
C MET A 251 26.43 9.79 -6.41
N ARG A 252 27.16 9.16 -5.48
CA ARG A 252 26.73 9.04 -4.07
C ARG A 252 26.59 10.39 -3.39
N GLN A 253 27.54 11.30 -3.61
CA GLN A 253 27.48 12.65 -3.05
C GLN A 253 26.28 13.44 -3.62
N ALA A 254 26.07 13.38 -4.93
CA ALA A 254 24.94 14.03 -5.59
C ALA A 254 23.59 13.44 -5.13
N LYS A 255 23.50 12.12 -5.00
CA LYS A 255 22.32 11.42 -4.45
C LYS A 255 22.02 11.87 -3.02
N ALA A 256 23.04 11.95 -2.15
CA ALA A 256 22.87 12.42 -0.79
C ALA A 256 22.40 13.89 -0.75
N ALA A 257 22.97 14.75 -1.60
CA ALA A 257 22.56 16.14 -1.73
C ALA A 257 21.09 16.28 -2.19
N GLU A 258 20.63 15.41 -3.09
CA GLU A 258 19.23 15.39 -3.53
C GLU A 258 18.26 14.99 -2.41
N PHE A 259 18.64 14.07 -1.53
CA PHE A 259 17.85 13.77 -0.33
C PHE A 259 17.85 14.91 0.70
N GLU A 260 18.95 15.66 0.83
CA GLU A 260 18.95 16.88 1.66
C GLU A 260 18.07 17.98 1.05
N HIS A 261 18.06 18.09 -0.28
CA HIS A 261 17.16 19.00 -1.00
C HIS A 261 15.68 18.64 -0.78
N LEU A 262 15.32 17.36 -0.83
CA LEU A 262 13.98 16.88 -0.43
C LEU A 262 13.64 17.34 0.99
N ARG A 263 14.56 17.16 1.95
CA ARG A 263 14.35 17.57 3.35
C ARG A 263 14.18 19.09 3.49
N SER A 264 14.94 19.90 2.75
CA SER A 264 14.80 21.36 2.79
C SER A 264 13.47 21.83 2.21
N GLU A 265 13.05 21.26 1.08
CA GLU A 265 11.76 21.60 0.46
C GLU A 265 10.59 21.19 1.34
N TYR A 266 10.68 20.03 2.00
CA TYR A 266 9.72 19.62 3.00
C TYR A 266 9.62 20.63 4.15
N ARG A 267 10.75 21.03 4.76
CA ARG A 267 10.76 22.01 5.86
C ARG A 267 10.18 23.34 5.43
N ARG A 268 10.54 23.83 4.23
CA ARG A 268 10.00 25.07 3.67
C ARG A 268 8.49 25.00 3.52
N MET A 269 7.98 23.93 2.94
CA MET A 269 6.54 23.69 2.76
C MET A 269 5.81 23.58 4.11
N ARG A 270 6.37 22.80 5.04
CA ARG A 270 5.85 22.61 6.40
C ARG A 270 5.73 23.92 7.17
N ASP A 271 6.80 24.70 7.19
CA ASP A 271 6.92 25.90 8.02
C ASP A 271 6.19 27.11 7.41
N SER A 272 5.86 27.07 6.11
CA SER A 272 5.12 28.14 5.42
C SER A 272 3.64 27.80 5.21
N GLN A 273 3.34 26.80 4.38
CA GLN A 273 1.99 26.51 3.90
C GLN A 273 1.18 25.69 4.90
N TRP A 274 1.85 24.94 5.79
CA TRP A 274 1.19 24.00 6.69
C TRP A 274 1.13 24.48 8.15
N GLY A 275 1.56 25.71 8.43
CA GLY A 275 1.57 26.26 9.79
C GLY A 275 2.43 25.47 10.78
N GLY A 276 3.47 24.78 10.30
CA GLY A 276 4.37 23.99 11.14
C GLY A 276 3.88 22.57 11.46
N ASP A 277 2.90 22.02 10.72
CA ASP A 277 2.40 20.66 10.92
C ASP A 277 3.48 19.58 10.68
N LYS A 278 3.90 18.90 11.74
CA LYS A 278 5.02 17.93 11.76
C LYS A 278 4.64 16.50 11.38
N ARG A 279 3.47 16.24 10.79
CA ARG A 279 2.96 14.88 10.55
C ARG A 279 3.91 13.95 9.78
N TYR A 280 4.79 14.48 8.93
CA TYR A 280 5.76 13.68 8.16
C TYR A 280 7.21 13.79 8.68
N ASP A 281 7.45 14.49 9.80
CA ASP A 281 8.80 14.69 10.37
C ASP A 281 9.50 13.35 10.67
N VAL A 282 8.76 12.36 11.21
CA VAL A 282 9.34 11.04 11.50
C VAL A 282 9.80 10.36 10.21
N TRP A 283 9.01 10.46 9.15
CA TRP A 283 9.37 9.83 7.88
C TRP A 283 10.52 10.55 7.18
N ILE A 284 10.52 11.89 7.15
CA ILE A 284 11.49 12.71 6.42
C ILE A 284 12.90 12.66 7.05
N ASN A 285 12.97 12.50 8.38
CA ASN A 285 14.22 12.56 9.14
C ASN A 285 14.89 11.20 9.33
N GLN A 286 14.22 10.10 8.98
CA GLN A 286 14.87 8.79 8.94
C GLN A 286 15.89 8.71 7.80
N PRO A 287 16.83 7.74 7.84
CA PRO A 287 17.79 7.53 6.76
C PRO A 287 17.09 7.35 5.41
N MET A 288 17.51 8.14 4.42
CA MET A 288 16.93 8.17 3.08
C MET A 288 17.73 7.31 2.11
N ASN A 289 17.01 6.61 1.24
CA ASN A 289 17.55 5.84 0.14
C ASN A 289 16.47 5.65 -0.94
N ASN A 290 16.83 5.12 -2.11
CA ASN A 290 15.92 4.91 -3.24
C ASN A 290 14.75 3.99 -2.88
N ALA A 291 15.02 2.88 -2.18
CA ALA A 291 14.01 1.92 -1.78
C ALA A 291 12.92 2.50 -0.88
N ARG A 292 13.24 3.54 -0.10
CA ARG A 292 12.27 4.25 0.76
C ARG A 292 11.28 5.10 -0.03
N LEU A 293 11.62 5.49 -1.27
CA LEU A 293 10.73 6.22 -2.18
C LEU A 293 9.77 5.29 -2.93
N LEU A 294 10.06 3.98 -3.01
CA LEU A 294 9.27 3.02 -3.79
C LEU A 294 7.79 2.96 -3.40
N PRO A 295 7.40 3.00 -2.11
CA PRO A 295 5.98 3.04 -1.73
C PRO A 295 5.24 4.28 -2.25
N PHE A 296 5.95 5.35 -2.61
CA PHE A 296 5.34 6.58 -3.09
C PHE A 296 5.31 6.62 -4.61
N GLY A 297 4.13 6.91 -5.17
CA GLY A 297 3.92 7.06 -6.61
C GLY A 297 3.19 5.92 -7.31
N LEU A 298 2.83 4.85 -6.59
CA LEU A 298 2.02 3.76 -7.14
C LEU A 298 0.50 4.01 -6.99
N TYR A 299 0.09 4.87 -6.06
CA TYR A 299 -1.28 4.84 -5.52
C TYR A 299 -2.23 5.92 -6.02
N ASP A 300 -1.74 7.10 -6.47
CA ASP A 300 -2.62 8.26 -6.69
C ASP A 300 -2.68 8.76 -8.13
N GLN A 301 -1.91 8.16 -9.05
CA GLN A 301 -1.75 8.69 -10.40
C GLN A 301 -3.09 8.86 -11.12
N TRP A 302 -4.00 7.89 -11.02
CA TRP A 302 -5.24 7.88 -11.80
C TRP A 302 -6.48 8.23 -10.98
N VAL A 303 -6.33 8.66 -9.71
CA VAL A 303 -7.46 9.06 -8.87
C VAL A 303 -8.30 10.16 -9.55
N PRO A 304 -7.72 11.20 -10.19
CA PRO A 304 -8.50 12.20 -10.93
C PRO A 304 -9.30 11.61 -12.10
N ALA A 305 -8.75 10.61 -12.80
CA ALA A 305 -9.43 9.92 -13.89
C ALA A 305 -10.66 9.14 -13.39
N PHE A 306 -10.54 8.41 -12.27
CA PHE A 306 -11.66 7.71 -11.66
C PHE A 306 -12.72 8.68 -11.12
N ALA A 307 -12.30 9.82 -10.56
CA ALA A 307 -13.24 10.88 -10.16
C ALA A 307 -14.00 11.47 -11.36
N ALA A 308 -13.33 11.69 -12.49
CA ALA A 308 -13.98 12.11 -13.72
C ALA A 308 -14.96 11.06 -14.25
N LEU A 309 -14.56 9.78 -14.22
CA LEU A 309 -15.42 8.66 -14.61
C LEU A 309 -16.69 8.57 -13.73
N PHE A 310 -16.54 8.72 -12.42
CA PHE A 310 -17.67 8.71 -11.48
C PHE A 310 -18.65 9.86 -11.75
N ARG A 311 -18.13 11.06 -12.09
CA ARG A 311 -18.98 12.19 -12.51
C ARG A 311 -19.71 11.92 -13.83
N GLN A 312 -19.08 11.28 -14.80
CA GLN A 312 -19.71 10.93 -16.09
C GLN A 312 -20.87 9.94 -15.95
N VAL A 313 -20.91 9.19 -14.85
CA VAL A 313 -22.02 8.29 -14.52
C VAL A 313 -22.91 8.84 -13.40
N ASP A 314 -22.91 10.15 -13.20
CA ASP A 314 -23.78 10.88 -12.28
C ASP A 314 -23.63 10.46 -10.81
N GLY A 315 -22.45 9.93 -10.43
CA GLY A 315 -22.20 9.42 -9.08
C GLY A 315 -22.85 8.07 -8.77
N ASP A 316 -23.27 7.32 -9.79
CA ASP A 316 -23.85 5.99 -9.65
C ASP A 316 -22.75 4.91 -9.53
N TRP A 317 -22.68 4.26 -8.36
CA TRP A 317 -21.68 3.23 -8.07
C TRP A 317 -21.78 2.00 -8.99
N VAL A 318 -22.98 1.57 -9.35
CA VAL A 318 -23.18 0.38 -10.19
C VAL A 318 -22.66 0.64 -11.60
N ARG A 319 -23.02 1.79 -12.19
CA ARG A 319 -22.53 2.24 -13.49
C ARG A 319 -21.03 2.51 -13.46
N PHE A 320 -20.52 3.06 -12.36
CA PHE A 320 -19.10 3.30 -12.16
C PHE A 320 -18.30 2.00 -12.20
N PHE A 321 -18.66 0.99 -11.39
CA PHE A 321 -17.94 -0.28 -11.38
C PHE A 321 -17.99 -1.00 -12.74
N ALA A 322 -19.14 -0.97 -13.43
CA ALA A 322 -19.24 -1.50 -14.78
C ALA A 322 -18.27 -0.80 -15.76
N ALA A 323 -18.10 0.52 -15.63
CA ALA A 323 -17.18 1.28 -16.47
C ALA A 323 -15.70 1.00 -16.11
N VAL A 324 -15.38 0.86 -14.81
CA VAL A 324 -14.04 0.46 -14.33
C VAL A 324 -13.68 -0.92 -14.85
N GLU A 325 -14.59 -1.90 -14.77
CA GLU A 325 -14.37 -3.26 -15.29
C GLU A 325 -14.09 -3.26 -16.80
N LYS A 326 -14.91 -2.53 -17.56
CA LYS A 326 -14.72 -2.35 -19.00
C LYS A 326 -13.35 -1.77 -19.31
N MET A 327 -12.92 -0.76 -18.55
CA MET A 327 -11.62 -0.12 -18.71
C MET A 327 -10.46 -1.06 -18.32
N GLY A 328 -10.62 -1.82 -17.24
CA GLY A 328 -9.64 -2.80 -16.79
C GLY A 328 -9.42 -3.94 -17.80
N GLY A 329 -10.45 -4.32 -18.55
CA GLY A 329 -10.36 -5.30 -19.64
C GLY A 329 -9.59 -4.83 -20.88
N LEU A 330 -9.23 -3.55 -20.99
CA LEU A 330 -8.43 -3.04 -22.11
C LEU A 330 -6.96 -3.49 -22.03
N PRO A 331 -6.28 -3.66 -23.17
CA PRO A 331 -4.82 -3.78 -23.19
C PRO A 331 -4.15 -2.59 -22.48
N VAL A 332 -3.05 -2.83 -21.76
CA VAL A 332 -2.40 -1.81 -20.90
C VAL A 332 -2.18 -0.46 -21.58
N GLY A 333 -1.75 -0.44 -22.85
CA GLY A 333 -1.55 0.80 -23.60
C GLY A 333 -2.84 1.57 -23.86
N GLN A 334 -3.92 0.87 -24.21
CA GLN A 334 -5.25 1.47 -24.42
C GLN A 334 -5.88 1.91 -23.10
N ARG A 335 -5.71 1.14 -22.03
CA ARG A 335 -6.14 1.48 -20.68
C ARG A 335 -5.50 2.78 -20.20
N LYS A 336 -4.17 2.88 -20.28
CA LYS A 336 -3.44 4.11 -19.91
C LYS A 336 -3.83 5.31 -20.78
N ALA A 337 -4.12 5.09 -22.07
CA ALA A 337 -4.62 6.15 -22.94
C ALA A 337 -6.02 6.65 -22.50
N ALA A 338 -6.93 5.73 -22.18
CA ALA A 338 -8.27 6.07 -21.70
C ALA A 338 -8.25 6.84 -20.37
N LEU A 339 -7.38 6.44 -19.43
CA LEU A 339 -7.20 7.15 -18.16
C LEU A 339 -6.69 8.58 -18.38
N ARG A 340 -5.70 8.79 -19.26
CA ARG A 340 -5.21 10.14 -19.61
C ARG A 340 -6.31 11.02 -20.23
N GLN A 341 -7.17 10.43 -21.07
CA GLN A 341 -8.30 11.18 -21.65
C GLN A 341 -9.28 11.65 -20.57
N LEU A 342 -9.53 10.83 -19.54
CA LEU A 342 -10.39 11.20 -18.41
C LEU A 342 -9.78 12.28 -17.53
N GLU A 343 -8.46 12.30 -17.33
CA GLU A 343 -7.78 13.39 -16.62
C GLU A 343 -7.88 14.72 -17.38
N GLY A 344 -7.67 14.69 -18.70
CA GLY A 344 -7.64 15.89 -19.54
C GLY A 344 -9.02 16.46 -19.89
N GLY A 345 -10.09 15.66 -19.81
CA GLY A 345 -11.47 16.06 -20.12
C GLY A 345 -12.25 16.68 -18.96
N GLY A 346 -11.59 16.93 -17.82
CA GLY A 346 -12.21 17.42 -16.59
C GLY A 346 -12.15 18.93 -16.35
N LEU A 347 -11.84 19.73 -17.38
CA LEU A 347 -11.90 21.20 -17.34
C LEU A 347 -13.25 21.74 -17.82
#